data_AF-A0A7C5SRA9-F1
#
_entry.id   AF-A0A7C5SRA9-F1
#
_cell.length_a   1.000
_cell.length_b   1.000
_cell.length_c   1.000
_cell.angle_alpha   90.00
_cell.angle_beta   90.00
_cell.angle_gamma   90.00
#
_symmetry.space_group_name_H-M   'P 1'
#
loop_
_entity.id
_entity.type
_entity.pdbx_description
1 polymer ?
#
loop_
_entity_poly.entity_id
_entity_poly.type
_entity_poly.pdbx_seq_one_letter_code
_entity_poly.pdbx_strand_id
1 'polypeptide(L)'
;MHKIALAAILGGISIASNAAPLGLPPVPVPADNPQTPAKIKLGDRLYHDKRFSADGKVSCATCHAREKAFTDHLPVSKGFQGKRGTRNAPTVINAAYLKTQFWDGREPDLEGQSKQPPVNPVEGGLPDHRPILAVIRKDKDYTRAFKKVFGATPAEISMDHVAKAIASFERTIIAGDSPFDQYRYGGKNNALTASQKRGLDVFLNKGRCVSCHVIEQTQALFTDNRFHNIGVGFKRLKEKEAQTARAFIQKKNQGADVDVTV
;
A
#
# COMPACT_ATOMS: atom_id res chain seq x y z
N MET A 1 -31.57 -29.49 -51.69
CA MET A 1 -30.27 -28.97 -51.24
C MET A 1 -30.44 -28.38 -49.85
N HIS A 2 -30.17 -29.15 -48.81
CA HIS A 2 -30.35 -28.75 -47.41
C HIS A 2 -29.11 -27.97 -46.94
N LYS A 3 -29.26 -26.67 -46.66
CA LYS A 3 -28.22 -25.86 -46.02
C LYS A 3 -28.47 -25.84 -44.52
N ILE A 4 -27.63 -26.56 -43.77
CA ILE A 4 -27.59 -26.55 -42.31
C ILE A 4 -26.85 -25.26 -41.89
N ALA A 5 -27.54 -24.36 -41.19
CA ALA A 5 -26.93 -23.17 -40.59
C ALA A 5 -26.33 -23.55 -39.23
N LEU A 6 -25.01 -23.46 -39.13
CA LEU A 6 -24.24 -23.71 -37.91
C LEU A 6 -24.34 -22.47 -37.00
N ALA A 7 -25.12 -22.55 -35.93
CA ALA A 7 -25.17 -21.49 -34.92
C ALA A 7 -23.91 -21.55 -34.04
N ALA A 8 -23.04 -20.55 -34.16
CA ALA A 8 -21.89 -20.38 -33.31
C ALA A 8 -22.34 -19.92 -31.91
N ILE A 9 -22.19 -20.79 -30.91
CA ILE A 9 -22.39 -20.45 -29.50
C ILE A 9 -21.17 -19.63 -29.06
N LEU A 10 -21.32 -18.30 -29.04
CA LEU A 10 -20.39 -17.39 -28.37
C LEU A 10 -20.53 -17.59 -26.85
N GLY A 11 -19.78 -18.55 -26.31
CA GLY A 11 -19.58 -18.69 -24.88
C GLY A 11 -18.78 -17.50 -24.35
N GLY A 12 -19.48 -16.46 -23.92
CA GLY A 12 -18.88 -15.37 -23.16
C GLY A 12 -18.32 -15.91 -21.85
N ILE A 13 -17.00 -15.89 -21.70
CA ILE A 13 -16.35 -16.12 -20.42
C ILE A 13 -16.71 -14.93 -19.54
N SER A 14 -17.75 -15.09 -18.72
CA SER A 14 -18.07 -14.14 -17.67
C SER A 14 -16.95 -14.23 -16.63
N ILE A 15 -16.02 -13.27 -16.68
CA ILE A 15 -15.07 -13.06 -15.60
C ILE A 15 -15.91 -12.68 -14.40
N ALA A 16 -16.04 -13.59 -13.43
CA ALA A 16 -16.69 -13.28 -12.17
C ALA A 16 -15.99 -12.06 -11.55
N SER A 17 -16.64 -10.90 -11.64
CA SER A 17 -16.26 -9.74 -10.85
C SER A 17 -16.57 -10.11 -9.41
N ASN A 18 -15.56 -10.45 -8.61
CA ASN A 18 -15.74 -10.46 -7.17
C ASN A 18 -16.15 -9.04 -6.78
N ALA A 19 -17.43 -8.86 -6.43
CA ALA A 19 -17.93 -7.59 -5.94
C ALA A 19 -17.08 -7.15 -4.75
N ALA A 20 -16.80 -5.85 -4.65
CA ALA A 20 -16.08 -5.31 -3.51
C ALA A 20 -16.82 -5.70 -2.20
N PRO A 21 -16.10 -5.97 -1.10
CA PRO A 21 -16.73 -6.16 0.20
C PRO A 21 -17.66 -4.99 0.52
N LEU A 22 -18.75 -5.27 1.23
CA LEU A 22 -19.74 -4.26 1.60
C LEU A 22 -19.04 -3.08 2.32
N GLY A 23 -19.44 -1.86 1.96
CA GLY A 23 -18.87 -0.63 2.52
C GLY A 23 -17.57 -0.16 1.87
N LEU A 24 -17.11 -0.81 0.79
CA LEU A 24 -15.95 -0.39 0.01
C LEU A 24 -16.29 -0.18 -1.47
N PRO A 25 -15.60 0.73 -2.19
CA PRO A 25 -15.68 0.78 -3.64
C PRO A 25 -14.98 -0.43 -4.28
N PRO A 26 -15.18 -0.65 -5.58
CA PRO A 26 -14.24 -1.45 -6.37
C PRO A 26 -12.80 -0.98 -6.17
N VAL A 27 -11.87 -1.93 -5.99
CA VAL A 27 -10.44 -1.62 -5.86
C VAL A 27 -9.94 -0.95 -7.14
N PRO A 28 -9.26 0.22 -7.04
CA PRO A 28 -8.62 0.85 -8.19
C PRO A 28 -7.50 -0.04 -8.77
N VAL A 29 -7.63 -0.40 -10.05
CA VAL A 29 -6.63 -1.17 -10.80
C VAL A 29 -6.14 -0.33 -11.98
N PRO A 30 -4.85 0.04 -12.03
CA PRO A 30 -4.28 0.76 -13.17
C PRO A 30 -4.38 -0.06 -14.46
N ALA A 31 -4.66 0.61 -15.58
CA ALA A 31 -4.80 -0.02 -16.89
C ALA A 31 -3.51 -0.73 -17.34
N ASP A 32 -2.34 -0.20 -16.96
CA ASP A 32 -1.03 -0.76 -17.27
C ASP A 32 -0.56 -1.82 -16.25
N ASN A 33 -1.34 -2.09 -15.20
CA ASN A 33 -1.08 -3.14 -14.22
C ASN A 33 -2.33 -3.99 -13.88
N PRO A 34 -2.91 -4.71 -14.86
CA PRO A 34 -4.08 -5.55 -14.61
C PRO A 34 -3.78 -6.70 -13.63
N GLN A 35 -4.75 -7.02 -12.78
CA GLN A 35 -4.63 -8.09 -11.79
C GLN A 35 -4.74 -9.46 -12.44
N THR A 36 -3.84 -10.38 -12.09
CA THR A 36 -3.98 -11.81 -12.42
C THR A 36 -3.56 -12.65 -11.21
N PRO A 37 -4.11 -13.86 -11.02
CA PRO A 37 -3.69 -14.74 -9.92
C PRO A 37 -2.19 -15.03 -9.93
N ALA A 38 -1.58 -15.15 -11.12
CA ALA A 38 -0.15 -15.38 -11.27
C ALA A 38 0.69 -14.16 -10.84
N LYS A 39 0.23 -12.94 -11.17
CA LYS A 39 0.90 -11.69 -10.76
C LYS A 39 0.81 -11.46 -9.27
N ILE A 40 -0.37 -11.70 -8.68
CA ILE A 40 -0.61 -11.61 -7.24
C ILE A 40 0.30 -12.59 -6.48
N LYS A 41 0.37 -13.85 -6.93
CA LYS A 41 1.25 -14.85 -6.31
C LYS A 41 2.74 -14.49 -6.42
N LEU A 42 3.16 -13.89 -7.54
CA LEU A 42 4.51 -13.37 -7.69
C LEU A 42 4.77 -12.20 -6.71
N GLY A 43 3.82 -11.27 -6.59
CA GLY A 43 3.86 -10.17 -5.63
C GLY A 43 3.99 -10.63 -4.19
N ASP A 44 3.16 -11.60 -3.78
CA ASP A 44 3.20 -12.19 -2.44
C ASP A 44 4.58 -12.78 -2.11
N ARG A 45 5.17 -13.51 -3.08
CA ARG A 45 6.52 -14.04 -2.91
C ARG A 45 7.55 -12.92 -2.74
N LEU A 46 7.50 -11.87 -3.57
CA LEU A 46 8.43 -10.74 -3.51
C LEU A 46 8.29 -9.97 -2.18
N TYR A 47 7.06 -9.76 -1.71
CA TYR A 47 6.72 -9.07 -0.47
C TYR A 47 7.35 -9.74 0.77
N HIS A 48 7.49 -11.06 0.74
CA HIS A 48 8.05 -11.85 1.84
C HIS A 48 9.56 -12.14 1.69
N ASP A 49 10.18 -11.85 0.54
CA ASP A 49 11.57 -12.23 0.26
C ASP A 49 12.58 -11.29 0.92
N LYS A 50 13.33 -11.82 1.87
CA LYS A 50 14.33 -11.04 2.63
C LYS A 50 15.63 -10.81 1.86
N ARG A 51 15.86 -11.50 0.73
CA ARG A 51 17.06 -11.31 -0.10
C ARG A 51 17.14 -9.90 -0.72
N PHE A 52 16.10 -9.09 -0.56
CA PHE A 52 16.01 -7.72 -1.04
C PHE A 52 16.36 -6.67 0.03
N SER A 53 16.88 -7.07 1.19
CA SER A 53 17.59 -6.17 2.11
C SER A 53 19.10 -6.41 2.06
N ALA A 54 19.88 -5.40 2.42
CA ALA A 54 21.34 -5.44 2.40
C ALA A 54 21.96 -6.52 3.31
N ASP A 55 21.26 -6.92 4.37
CA ASP A 55 21.67 -7.99 5.29
C ASP A 55 20.91 -9.30 5.12
N GLY A 56 19.96 -9.38 4.18
CA GLY A 56 19.14 -10.57 3.96
C GLY A 56 18.14 -10.88 5.08
N LYS A 57 17.83 -9.91 5.96
CA LYS A 57 17.00 -10.13 7.17
C LYS A 57 15.66 -9.43 7.16
N VAL A 58 15.44 -8.44 6.29
CA VAL A 58 14.26 -7.58 6.25
C VAL A 58 13.53 -7.75 4.92
N SER A 59 12.20 -7.76 4.98
CA SER A 59 11.29 -7.73 3.82
C SER A 59 10.09 -6.83 4.14
N CYS A 60 9.19 -6.60 3.18
CA CYS A 60 7.96 -5.84 3.40
C CYS A 60 7.17 -6.41 4.59
N ALA A 61 7.04 -7.74 4.64
CA ALA A 61 6.38 -8.48 5.72
C ALA A 61 7.01 -8.33 7.10
N THR A 62 8.25 -7.82 7.20
CA THR A 62 8.90 -7.58 8.51
C THR A 62 8.25 -6.40 9.25
N CYS A 63 7.91 -5.34 8.52
CA CYS A 63 7.24 -4.15 9.09
C CYS A 63 5.73 -4.17 8.88
N HIS A 64 5.24 -4.94 7.91
CA HIS A 64 3.84 -5.04 7.53
C HIS A 64 3.36 -6.50 7.59
N ALA A 65 3.38 -7.08 8.80
CA ALA A 65 3.09 -8.49 9.02
C ALA A 65 1.58 -8.77 9.03
N ARG A 66 1.14 -9.81 8.31
CA ARG A 66 -0.29 -10.17 8.20
C ARG A 66 -0.93 -10.43 9.56
N GLU A 67 -0.20 -11.09 10.45
CA GLU A 67 -0.63 -11.48 11.81
C GLU A 67 -0.84 -10.25 12.72
N LYS A 68 -0.34 -9.09 12.31
CA LYS A 68 -0.44 -7.80 13.00
C LYS A 68 -1.22 -6.78 12.16
N ALA A 69 -2.21 -7.25 11.41
CA ALA A 69 -3.02 -6.41 10.52
C ALA A 69 -2.17 -5.58 9.54
N PHE A 70 -1.12 -6.19 8.99
CA PHE A 70 -0.16 -5.55 8.07
C PHE A 70 0.57 -4.35 8.68
N THR A 71 0.88 -4.44 9.98
CA THR A 71 1.75 -3.51 10.72
C THR A 71 2.81 -4.31 11.51
N ASP A 72 3.57 -3.66 12.38
CA ASP A 72 4.52 -4.30 13.28
C ASP A 72 4.22 -4.12 14.78
N HIS A 73 3.17 -3.34 15.11
CA HIS A 73 2.82 -2.88 16.47
C HIS A 73 3.93 -2.09 17.18
N LEU A 74 4.81 -1.40 16.45
CA LEU A 74 5.86 -0.55 17.01
C LEU A 74 5.57 0.94 16.81
N PRO A 75 5.99 1.83 17.72
CA PRO A 75 5.92 3.27 17.48
C PRO A 75 6.68 3.71 16.23
N VAL A 76 7.83 3.07 15.99
CA VAL A 76 8.64 3.18 14.76
C VAL A 76 9.30 1.83 14.50
N SER A 77 9.32 1.42 13.23
CA SER A 77 9.82 0.13 12.79
C SER A 77 11.34 -0.02 12.93
N LYS A 78 11.80 -1.27 12.94
CA LYS A 78 13.22 -1.64 12.91
C LYS A 78 13.54 -2.27 11.55
N GLY A 79 14.43 -1.66 10.79
CA GLY A 79 14.89 -2.17 9.50
C GLY A 79 16.31 -2.73 9.55
N PHE A 80 17.08 -2.46 8.49
CA PHE A 80 18.44 -2.92 8.24
C PHE A 80 19.33 -2.73 9.47
N GLN A 81 19.99 -3.81 9.92
CA GLN A 81 20.83 -3.83 11.13
C GLN A 81 20.13 -3.32 12.40
N GLY A 82 18.80 -3.40 12.49
CA GLY A 82 18.02 -2.95 13.64
C GLY A 82 17.90 -1.42 13.75
N LYS A 83 18.30 -0.67 12.73
CA LYS A 83 18.10 0.79 12.66
C LYS A 83 16.61 1.11 12.77
N ARG A 84 16.29 2.23 13.43
CA ARG A 84 14.91 2.66 13.63
C ARG A 84 14.52 3.73 12.63
N GLY A 85 13.33 3.61 12.05
CA GLY A 85 12.72 4.66 11.24
C GLY A 85 12.30 5.87 12.08
N THR A 86 11.76 6.89 11.40
CA THR A 86 11.29 8.14 12.02
C THR A 86 9.77 8.22 12.13
N ARG A 87 9.05 7.30 11.48
CA ARG A 87 7.58 7.25 11.44
C ARG A 87 7.08 5.84 11.76
N ASN A 88 5.85 5.76 12.26
CA ASN A 88 5.13 4.49 12.37
C ASN A 88 4.84 3.95 10.96
N ALA A 89 5.02 2.63 10.76
CA ALA A 89 4.63 1.97 9.53
C ALA A 89 3.09 1.83 9.48
N PRO A 90 2.40 2.50 8.54
CA PRO A 90 0.95 2.38 8.42
C PRO A 90 0.56 0.95 7.97
N THR A 91 -0.71 0.58 8.15
CA THR A 91 -1.20 -0.70 7.62
C THR A 91 -1.21 -0.69 6.08
N VAL A 92 -0.96 -1.85 5.48
CA VAL A 92 -1.19 -2.08 4.04
C VAL A 92 -2.66 -2.39 3.74
N ILE A 93 -3.46 -2.75 4.76
CA ILE A 93 -4.89 -2.99 4.60
C ILE A 93 -5.55 -1.75 3.99
N ASN A 94 -6.28 -1.96 2.90
CA ASN A 94 -7.01 -0.92 2.18
C ASN A 94 -6.12 0.21 1.59
N ALA A 95 -4.79 0.08 1.60
CA ALA A 95 -3.88 1.09 1.04
C ALA A 95 -4.08 1.33 -0.47
N ALA A 96 -4.64 0.34 -1.17
CA ALA A 96 -5.03 0.42 -2.57
C ALA A 96 -6.06 1.51 -2.89
N TYR A 97 -6.81 1.99 -1.90
CA TYR A 97 -7.78 3.08 -2.08
C TYR A 97 -7.19 4.48 -1.82
N LEU A 98 -5.94 4.57 -1.36
CA LEU A 98 -5.29 5.84 -1.11
C LEU A 98 -4.85 6.49 -2.42
N LYS A 99 -5.09 7.80 -2.56
CA LYS A 99 -4.66 8.59 -3.73
C LYS A 99 -3.17 8.88 -3.77
N THR A 100 -2.50 8.80 -2.63
CA THR A 100 -1.06 8.97 -2.45
C THR A 100 -0.60 8.05 -1.33
N GLN A 101 0.64 7.60 -1.41
CA GLN A 101 1.25 6.70 -0.45
C GLN A 101 2.24 7.43 0.46
N PHE A 102 2.59 6.79 1.57
CA PHE A 102 3.32 7.36 2.72
C PHE A 102 2.56 8.47 3.46
N TRP A 103 3.02 8.75 4.68
CA TRP A 103 2.47 9.82 5.53
C TRP A 103 2.53 11.23 4.92
N ASP A 104 3.49 11.47 4.02
CA ASP A 104 3.71 12.75 3.35
C ASP A 104 3.19 12.76 1.90
N GLY A 105 2.61 11.66 1.41
CA GLY A 105 2.06 11.59 0.07
C GLY A 105 3.07 11.61 -1.07
N ARG A 106 4.37 11.42 -0.79
CA ARG A 106 5.43 11.63 -1.80
C ARG A 106 5.40 10.66 -2.98
N GLU A 107 4.64 9.58 -2.89
CA GLU A 107 4.42 8.65 -4.00
C GLU A 107 2.93 8.64 -4.40
N PRO A 108 2.61 8.67 -5.70
CA PRO A 108 1.22 8.70 -6.16
C PRO A 108 0.54 7.32 -6.09
N ASP A 109 1.30 6.23 -6.04
CA ASP A 109 0.76 4.87 -6.15
C ASP A 109 1.63 3.82 -5.43
N LEU A 110 1.09 2.60 -5.33
CA LEU A 110 1.75 1.45 -4.70
C LEU A 110 3.00 0.99 -5.47
N GLU A 111 2.97 1.10 -6.80
CA GLU A 111 4.10 0.75 -7.66
C GLU A 111 5.35 1.61 -7.37
N GLY A 112 5.20 2.93 -7.28
CA GLY A 112 6.25 3.86 -6.89
C GLY A 112 6.69 3.65 -5.45
N GLN A 113 5.72 3.56 -4.52
CA GLN A 113 5.95 3.30 -3.10
C GLN A 113 6.84 2.08 -2.87
N SER A 114 6.51 0.94 -3.48
CA SER A 114 7.19 -0.34 -3.24
C SER A 114 8.68 -0.35 -3.66
N LYS A 115 9.10 0.57 -4.53
CA LYS A 115 10.49 0.73 -4.95
C LYS A 115 11.36 1.37 -3.86
N GLN A 116 10.80 2.16 -2.95
CA GLN A 116 11.62 2.94 -2.00
C GLN A 116 12.17 2.13 -0.81
N PRO A 117 11.39 1.28 -0.11
CA PRO A 117 11.86 0.62 1.11
C PRO A 117 13.16 -0.19 0.97
N PRO A 118 13.37 -0.96 -0.11
CA PRO A 118 14.61 -1.72 -0.27
C PRO A 118 15.88 -0.86 -0.27
N VAL A 119 15.81 0.38 -0.78
CA VAL A 119 16.95 1.30 -0.90
C VAL A 119 17.04 2.35 0.19
N ASN A 120 16.04 2.42 1.08
CA ASN A 120 16.09 3.32 2.21
C ASN A 120 17.15 2.83 3.24
N PRO A 121 18.11 3.68 3.66
CA PRO A 121 19.25 3.30 4.50
C PRO A 121 18.92 2.83 5.92
N VAL A 122 17.69 3.06 6.40
CA VAL A 122 17.19 2.57 7.68
C VAL A 122 16.13 1.46 7.56
N GLU A 123 15.68 1.15 6.33
CA GLU A 123 14.70 0.09 6.05
C GLU A 123 15.40 -1.11 5.39
N GLY A 124 15.51 -1.17 4.06
CA GLY A 124 16.17 -2.26 3.34
C GLY A 124 17.70 -2.12 3.22
N GLY A 125 18.21 -0.89 3.23
CA GLY A 125 19.65 -0.59 3.29
C GLY A 125 20.45 -0.83 2.01
N LEU A 126 19.81 -1.18 0.89
CA LEU A 126 20.52 -1.36 -0.38
C LEU A 126 20.98 0.01 -0.96
N PRO A 127 22.13 0.07 -1.65
CA PRO A 127 22.59 1.32 -2.28
C PRO A 127 21.73 1.72 -3.49
N ASP A 128 21.14 0.74 -4.18
CA ASP A 128 20.24 0.91 -5.31
C ASP A 128 19.49 -0.42 -5.57
N HIS A 129 18.71 -0.51 -6.66
CA HIS A 129 17.93 -1.71 -6.97
C HIS A 129 18.67 -2.82 -7.73
N ARG A 130 19.91 -2.61 -8.17
CA ARG A 130 20.67 -3.62 -8.95
C ARG A 130 20.82 -4.96 -8.20
N PRO A 131 21.05 -5.00 -6.87
CA PRO A 131 21.10 -6.26 -6.13
C PRO A 131 19.81 -7.09 -6.21
N ILE A 132 18.64 -6.43 -6.19
CA ILE A 132 17.33 -7.08 -6.32
C ILE A 132 17.22 -7.76 -7.68
N LEU A 133 17.52 -7.02 -8.75
CA LEU A 133 17.49 -7.57 -10.11
C LEU A 133 18.52 -8.69 -10.29
N ALA A 134 19.71 -8.58 -9.68
CA ALA A 134 20.71 -9.64 -9.74
C ALA A 134 20.21 -10.96 -9.12
N VAL A 135 19.49 -10.90 -8.00
CA VAL A 135 18.84 -12.08 -7.38
C VAL A 135 17.76 -12.63 -8.30
N ILE A 136 16.83 -11.78 -8.73
CA ILE A 136 15.66 -12.18 -9.52
C ILE A 136 16.04 -12.80 -10.87
N ARG A 137 17.04 -12.23 -11.56
CA ARG A 137 17.48 -12.70 -12.89
C ARG A 137 18.28 -14.01 -12.84
N LYS A 138 18.82 -14.38 -11.68
CA LYS A 138 19.55 -15.65 -11.47
C LYS A 138 18.67 -16.77 -10.91
N ASP A 139 17.61 -16.42 -10.18
CA ASP A 139 16.66 -17.38 -9.60
C ASP A 139 15.72 -17.94 -10.68
N LYS A 140 15.87 -19.24 -11.00
CA LYS A 140 15.09 -19.90 -12.04
C LYS A 140 13.58 -19.81 -11.80
N ASP A 141 13.13 -19.80 -10.54
CA ASP A 141 11.71 -19.75 -10.25
C ASP A 141 11.15 -18.35 -10.46
N TYR A 142 11.91 -17.31 -10.10
CA TYR A 142 11.54 -15.95 -10.44
C TYR A 142 11.50 -15.74 -11.96
N THR A 143 12.55 -16.10 -12.69
CA THR A 143 12.56 -15.92 -14.15
C THR A 143 11.37 -16.61 -14.86
N ARG A 144 10.98 -17.82 -14.44
CA ARG A 144 9.76 -18.49 -14.94
C ARG A 144 8.49 -17.71 -14.60
N ALA A 145 8.38 -17.19 -13.37
CA ALA A 145 7.24 -16.39 -12.95
C ALA A 145 7.14 -15.06 -13.72
N PHE A 146 8.25 -14.33 -13.88
CA PHE A 146 8.29 -13.08 -14.64
C PHE A 146 7.98 -13.31 -16.13
N LYS A 147 8.51 -14.38 -16.74
CA LYS A 147 8.13 -14.76 -18.11
C LYS A 147 6.63 -15.04 -18.22
N LYS A 148 6.05 -15.75 -17.25
CA LYS A 148 4.61 -16.06 -17.25
C LYS A 148 3.73 -14.82 -17.08
N VAL A 149 4.14 -13.89 -16.22
CA VAL A 149 3.30 -12.73 -15.84
C VAL A 149 3.47 -11.56 -16.81
N PHE A 150 4.70 -11.31 -17.28
CA PHE A 150 5.06 -10.12 -18.07
C PHE A 150 5.63 -10.45 -19.45
N GLY A 151 5.81 -11.72 -19.80
CA GLY A 151 6.49 -12.11 -21.05
C GLY A 151 8.00 -11.83 -21.05
N ALA A 152 8.55 -11.28 -19.97
CA ALA A 152 9.93 -10.83 -19.90
C ALA A 152 10.93 -11.99 -19.82
N THR A 153 11.97 -11.94 -20.66
CA THR A 153 13.20 -12.72 -20.49
C THR A 153 13.97 -12.25 -19.25
N PRO A 154 14.92 -13.03 -18.70
CA PRO A 154 15.70 -12.60 -17.54
C PRO A 154 16.36 -11.23 -17.72
N ALA A 155 16.89 -10.91 -18.90
CA ALA A 155 17.53 -9.62 -19.16
C ALA A 155 16.55 -8.43 -19.13
N GLU A 156 15.29 -8.66 -19.50
CA GLU A 156 14.22 -7.64 -19.58
C GLU A 156 13.52 -7.40 -18.24
N ILE A 157 13.72 -8.27 -17.23
CA ILE A 157 13.12 -8.06 -15.90
C ILE A 157 13.65 -6.75 -15.33
N SER A 158 12.76 -5.81 -15.02
CA SER A 158 13.05 -4.47 -14.53
C SER A 158 12.41 -4.27 -13.17
N MET A 159 12.80 -3.20 -12.46
CA MET A 159 12.14 -2.85 -11.20
C MET A 159 10.68 -2.44 -11.38
N ASP A 160 10.27 -2.03 -12.58
CA ASP A 160 8.86 -1.78 -12.85
C ASP A 160 8.04 -3.06 -12.81
N HIS A 161 8.56 -4.15 -13.39
CA HIS A 161 7.94 -5.47 -13.28
C HIS A 161 7.84 -5.94 -11.82
N VAL A 162 8.89 -5.71 -11.02
CA VAL A 162 8.92 -6.08 -9.59
C VAL A 162 7.85 -5.30 -8.82
N ALA A 163 7.83 -3.97 -8.97
CA ALA A 163 6.87 -3.08 -8.33
C ALA A 163 5.42 -3.41 -8.70
N LYS A 164 5.14 -3.62 -9.99
CA LYS A 164 3.82 -4.01 -10.48
C LYS A 164 3.34 -5.32 -9.87
N ALA A 165 4.23 -6.29 -9.69
CA ALA A 165 3.87 -7.55 -9.03
C ALA A 165 3.56 -7.34 -7.54
N ILE A 166 4.40 -6.62 -6.80
CA ILE A 166 4.18 -6.31 -5.37
C ILE A 166 2.85 -5.56 -5.19
N ALA A 167 2.65 -4.48 -5.96
CA ALA A 167 1.45 -3.68 -5.91
C ALA A 167 0.18 -4.46 -6.29
N SER A 168 0.29 -5.53 -7.09
CA SER A 168 -0.83 -6.44 -7.33
C SER A 168 -1.19 -7.28 -6.11
N PHE A 169 -0.19 -7.77 -5.38
CA PHE A 169 -0.46 -8.45 -4.11
C PHE A 169 -1.10 -7.49 -3.10
N GLU A 170 -0.56 -6.27 -2.96
CA GLU A 170 -1.08 -5.28 -2.01
C GLU A 170 -2.54 -4.90 -2.28
N ARG A 171 -2.95 -4.83 -3.55
CA ARG A 171 -4.35 -4.62 -3.96
C ARG A 171 -5.33 -5.73 -3.55
N THR A 172 -4.83 -6.88 -3.10
CA THR A 172 -5.66 -7.95 -2.54
C THR A 172 -5.87 -7.83 -1.03
N ILE A 173 -5.11 -6.96 -0.36
CA ILE A 173 -5.16 -6.78 1.08
C ILE A 173 -6.30 -5.81 1.44
N ILE A 174 -7.52 -6.30 1.28
CA ILE A 174 -8.76 -5.54 1.46
C ILE A 174 -9.53 -6.06 2.67
N ALA A 175 -9.99 -5.14 3.53
CA ALA A 175 -10.86 -5.43 4.65
C ALA A 175 -12.09 -4.52 4.60
N GLY A 176 -13.25 -5.11 4.34
CA GLY A 176 -14.57 -4.49 4.44
C GLY A 176 -15.55 -5.51 4.99
N ASP A 177 -16.85 -5.26 4.79
CA ASP A 177 -17.92 -6.09 5.35
C ASP A 177 -17.87 -6.23 6.89
N SER A 178 -17.31 -5.23 7.57
CA SER A 178 -17.24 -5.17 9.02
C SER A 178 -18.65 -5.04 9.64
N PRO A 179 -18.80 -5.22 10.96
CA PRO A 179 -20.06 -4.91 11.64
C PRO A 179 -20.55 -3.47 11.42
N PHE A 180 -19.61 -2.53 11.22
CA PHE A 180 -19.96 -1.16 10.82
C PHE A 180 -20.55 -1.12 9.41
N ASP A 181 -19.94 -1.80 8.43
CA ASP A 181 -20.42 -1.82 7.04
C ASP A 181 -21.79 -2.49 6.93
N GLN A 182 -21.97 -3.60 7.63
CA GLN A 182 -23.24 -4.32 7.74
C GLN A 182 -24.35 -3.46 8.37
N TYR A 183 -24.02 -2.66 9.38
CA TYR A 183 -24.95 -1.70 9.97
C TYR A 183 -25.27 -0.54 9.04
N ARG A 184 -24.25 0.08 8.42
CA ARG A 184 -24.38 1.33 7.67
C ARG A 184 -24.89 1.15 6.24
N TYR A 185 -24.52 0.05 5.60
CA TYR A 185 -24.81 -0.23 4.18
C TYR A 185 -25.63 -1.52 4.00
N GLY A 186 -25.52 -2.48 4.93
CA GLY A 186 -26.22 -3.77 4.85
C GLY A 186 -27.61 -3.80 5.49
N GLY A 187 -28.05 -2.72 6.12
CA GLY A 187 -29.36 -2.63 6.79
C GLY A 187 -29.47 -3.46 8.08
N LYS A 188 -28.36 -4.06 8.56
CA LYS A 188 -28.36 -4.90 9.77
C LYS A 188 -28.26 -4.03 11.02
N ASN A 189 -29.40 -3.54 11.48
CA ASN A 189 -29.50 -2.64 12.64
C ASN A 189 -28.89 -3.18 13.95
N ASN A 190 -28.75 -4.50 14.10
CA ASN A 190 -28.15 -5.15 15.27
C ASN A 190 -26.66 -5.51 15.10
N ALA A 191 -26.02 -5.19 13.96
CA ALA A 191 -24.61 -5.46 13.75
C ALA A 191 -23.69 -4.64 14.66
N LEU A 192 -24.14 -3.45 15.09
CA LEU A 192 -23.48 -2.67 16.13
C LEU A 192 -24.18 -2.80 17.48
N THR A 193 -23.39 -2.98 18.53
CA THR A 193 -23.82 -2.88 19.93
C THR A 193 -24.29 -1.46 20.26
N ALA A 194 -25.05 -1.31 21.34
CA ALA A 194 -25.50 0.01 21.82
C ALA A 194 -24.31 0.96 22.11
N SER A 195 -23.19 0.43 22.62
CA SER A 195 -21.98 1.23 22.86
C SER A 195 -21.35 1.72 21.56
N GLN A 196 -21.22 0.85 20.55
CA GLN A 196 -20.69 1.22 19.24
C GLN A 196 -21.57 2.29 18.54
N LYS A 197 -22.90 2.19 18.65
CA LYS A 197 -23.81 3.22 18.11
C LYS A 197 -23.61 4.59 18.78
N ARG A 198 -23.42 4.62 20.10
CA ARG A 198 -23.06 5.88 20.80
C ARG A 198 -21.71 6.42 20.35
N GLY A 199 -20.72 5.56 20.13
CA GLY A 199 -19.42 5.96 19.58
C GLY A 199 -19.53 6.55 18.17
N LEU A 200 -20.38 5.96 17.32
CA LEU A 200 -20.67 6.48 15.99
C LEU A 200 -21.36 7.85 16.04
N ASP A 201 -22.33 8.06 16.95
CA ASP A 201 -22.95 9.37 17.17
C ASP A 201 -21.92 10.43 17.56
N VAL A 202 -20.98 10.12 18.47
CA VAL A 202 -19.89 11.02 18.82
C VAL A 202 -19.00 11.31 17.60
N PHE A 203 -18.65 10.28 16.82
CA PHE A 203 -17.82 10.41 15.63
C PHE A 203 -18.42 11.35 14.57
N LEU A 204 -19.73 11.22 14.32
CA LEU A 204 -20.46 12.02 13.34
C LEU A 204 -20.71 13.46 13.84
N ASN A 205 -21.14 13.59 15.10
CA ASN A 205 -21.68 14.82 15.64
C ASN A 205 -20.65 15.54 16.52
N LYS A 206 -20.58 15.21 17.81
CA LYS A 206 -19.81 15.98 18.81
C LYS A 206 -18.31 16.07 18.48
N GLY A 207 -17.72 14.98 17.99
CA GLY A 207 -16.31 14.92 17.58
C GLY A 207 -16.05 15.50 16.19
N ARG A 208 -17.07 15.57 15.32
CA ARG A 208 -16.97 15.98 13.92
C ARG A 208 -15.83 15.29 13.15
N CYS A 209 -15.48 14.07 13.53
CA CYS A 209 -14.37 13.30 12.96
C CYS A 209 -14.58 13.06 11.47
N VAL A 210 -15.85 12.94 11.06
CA VAL A 210 -16.28 12.72 9.67
C VAL A 210 -15.87 13.84 8.70
N SER A 211 -15.45 15.01 9.20
CA SER A 211 -14.95 16.12 8.36
C SER A 211 -13.67 15.77 7.59
N CYS A 212 -12.81 14.91 8.15
CA CYS A 212 -11.62 14.39 7.47
C CYS A 212 -11.69 12.86 7.28
N HIS A 213 -12.37 12.14 8.19
CA HIS A 213 -12.52 10.68 8.15
C HIS A 213 -13.88 10.28 7.60
N VAL A 214 -14.04 10.44 6.29
CA VAL A 214 -15.35 10.47 5.62
C VAL A 214 -16.04 9.09 5.59
N ILE A 215 -17.35 9.12 5.86
CA ILE A 215 -18.30 8.04 5.62
C ILE A 215 -19.21 8.52 4.48
N GLU A 216 -19.07 7.93 3.31
CA GLU A 216 -19.85 8.30 2.11
C GLU A 216 -21.22 7.61 2.09
N GLN A 217 -22.00 7.87 1.06
CA GLN A 217 -23.33 7.30 0.91
C GLN A 217 -23.29 5.77 0.73
N THR A 218 -22.31 5.26 0.00
CA THR A 218 -22.21 3.85 -0.42
C THR A 218 -20.97 3.13 0.12
N GLN A 219 -20.07 3.85 0.81
CA GLN A 219 -18.77 3.33 1.23
C GLN A 219 -18.16 4.12 2.38
N ALA A 220 -17.28 3.52 3.18
CA ALA A 220 -16.53 4.23 4.21
C ALA A 220 -15.05 3.82 4.19
N LEU A 221 -14.23 4.61 3.49
CA LEU A 221 -12.78 4.50 3.56
C LEU A 221 -12.19 5.24 4.78
N PHE A 222 -13.01 6.03 5.48
CA PHE A 222 -12.59 6.83 6.65
C PHE A 222 -11.41 7.77 6.36
N THR A 223 -11.35 8.28 5.13
CA THR A 223 -10.35 9.26 4.68
C THR A 223 -10.93 10.11 3.57
N ASP A 224 -10.64 11.40 3.58
CA ASP A 224 -10.92 12.32 2.47
C ASP A 224 -9.77 12.38 1.45
N ASN A 225 -8.71 11.60 1.66
CA ASN A 225 -7.48 11.61 0.87
C ASN A 225 -6.81 13.00 0.76
N ARG A 226 -6.93 13.84 1.80
CA ARG A 226 -6.26 15.14 1.87
C ARG A 226 -5.27 15.21 3.03
N PHE A 227 -4.33 16.13 2.91
CA PHE A 227 -3.43 16.50 4.00
C PHE A 227 -4.07 17.57 4.89
N HIS A 228 -3.99 17.35 6.20
CA HIS A 228 -4.55 18.25 7.20
C HIS A 228 -3.48 18.61 8.22
N ASN A 229 -3.46 19.88 8.65
CA ASN A 229 -2.66 20.27 9.80
C ASN A 229 -3.42 19.90 11.08
N ILE A 230 -2.95 18.85 11.75
CA ILE A 230 -3.57 18.32 12.98
C ILE A 230 -2.97 18.90 14.27
N GLY A 231 -2.01 19.84 14.18
CA GLY A 231 -1.37 20.47 15.35
C GLY A 231 -0.47 19.53 16.18
N VAL A 232 -0.35 18.26 15.80
CA VAL A 232 0.48 17.26 16.49
C VAL A 232 1.96 17.57 16.27
N GLY A 233 2.75 17.55 17.34
CA GLY A 233 4.19 17.79 17.28
C GLY A 233 4.61 19.26 17.28
N PHE A 234 3.69 20.22 17.07
CA PHE A 234 4.01 21.66 17.06
C PHE A 234 4.71 22.14 18.34
N LYS A 235 4.29 21.66 19.52
CA LYS A 235 4.96 22.01 20.78
C LYS A 235 6.43 21.56 20.80
N ARG A 236 6.72 20.37 20.26
CA ARG A 236 8.10 19.82 20.17
C ARG A 236 8.93 20.54 19.11
N LEU A 237 8.29 21.00 18.03
CA LEU A 237 8.95 21.75 16.96
C LEU A 237 9.25 23.19 17.37
N LYS A 238 8.37 23.84 18.15
CA LYS A 238 8.53 25.25 18.56
C LYS A 238 9.87 25.53 19.24
N GLU A 239 10.38 24.59 20.03
CA GLU A 239 11.68 24.73 20.70
C GLU A 239 12.88 24.59 19.74
N LYS A 240 12.67 23.95 18.59
CA LYS A 240 13.70 23.70 17.58
C LYS A 240 13.53 24.52 16.31
N GLU A 241 12.43 25.25 16.17
CA GLU A 241 12.02 25.95 14.94
C GLU A 241 13.12 26.87 14.41
N ALA A 242 13.68 27.72 15.28
CA ALA A 242 14.74 28.65 14.89
C ALA A 242 16.05 27.95 14.49
N GLN A 243 16.32 26.75 15.04
CA GLN A 243 17.49 25.95 14.70
C GLN A 243 17.26 25.20 13.38
N THR A 244 16.13 24.53 13.24
CA THR A 244 15.73 23.81 12.03
C THR A 244 15.61 24.75 10.84
N ALA A 245 15.01 25.94 11.00
CA ALA A 245 14.92 26.94 9.95
C ALA A 245 16.30 27.43 9.50
N ARG A 246 17.23 27.66 10.44
CA ARG A 246 18.62 28.04 10.13
C ARG A 246 19.36 26.94 9.37
N ALA A 247 19.26 25.70 9.85
CA ALA A 247 19.87 24.54 9.18
C ALA A 247 19.29 24.34 7.77
N PHE A 248 17.97 24.47 7.62
CA PHE A 248 17.28 24.43 6.33
C PHE A 248 17.78 25.48 5.36
N ILE A 249 17.81 26.75 5.75
CA ILE A 249 18.29 27.85 4.88
C ILE A 249 19.75 27.61 4.50
N GLN A 250 20.59 27.22 5.46
CA GLN A 250 22.00 26.97 5.20
C GLN A 250 22.20 25.83 4.18
N LYS A 251 21.51 24.70 4.35
CA LYS A 251 21.60 23.55 3.44
C LYS A 251 21.00 23.85 2.07
N LYS A 252 19.86 24.55 2.02
CA LYS A 252 19.25 25.01 0.77
C LYS A 252 20.19 25.93 -0.01
N ASN A 253 20.84 26.89 0.66
CA ASN A 253 21.78 27.80 0.03
C ASN A 253 23.05 27.09 -0.47
N GLN A 254 23.38 25.92 0.08
CA GLN A 254 24.47 25.06 -0.38
C GLN A 254 24.05 24.12 -1.53
N GLY A 255 22.81 24.22 -2.01
CA GLY A 255 22.27 23.32 -3.05
C GLY A 255 22.06 21.88 -2.58
N ALA A 256 22.06 21.64 -1.27
CA ALA A 256 21.81 20.32 -0.71
C ALA A 256 20.32 19.96 -0.73
N ASP A 257 20.03 18.68 -0.88
CA ASP A 257 18.68 18.16 -0.67
C ASP A 257 18.33 18.28 0.83
N VAL A 258 17.48 19.24 1.12
CA VAL A 258 17.06 19.59 2.48
C VAL A 258 16.22 18.51 3.13
N ASP A 259 15.52 17.68 2.35
CA ASP A 259 14.69 16.59 2.90
C ASP A 259 15.56 15.42 3.40
N VAL A 260 16.83 15.38 2.99
CA VAL A 260 17.83 14.39 3.42
C VAL A 260 18.75 14.95 4.51
N THR A 261 19.02 16.25 4.52
CA THR A 261 20.14 16.84 5.26
C THR A 261 19.77 17.65 6.52
N VAL A 262 18.48 17.83 6.80
CA VAL A 262 17.94 18.67 7.90
C VAL A 262 16.90 17.90 8.68
#